data_AF-A0AAD7ZH25-F1
#
_entry.id   AF-A0AAD7ZH25-F1
#
_cell.length_a   1.000
_cell.length_b   1.000
_cell.length_c   1.000
_cell.angle_alpha   90.00
_cell.angle_beta   90.00
_cell.angle_gamma   90.00
#
_symmetry.space_group_name_H-M   'P 1'
#
loop_
_entity.id
_entity.type
_entity.pdbx_description
1 polymer ?
#
loop_
_entity_poly.entity_id
_entity_poly.type
_entity_poly.pdbx_seq_one_letter_code
_entity_poly.pdbx_strand_id
1 'polypeptide(L)'
;MDWTPLKKDLTRRRFLELHLDVVSSLPADHLAFYLNDLCETSARRIQTAWRGYRARKKFSEQKEELYREKAAVAIQRQVRHWLHSKAERQELSKQQESYLTNRINEERLQQLQQKANRWQENHDTKFPGIKQMSDTHSDVQNRLENFYWKMNEGENRHQRMSARCAQLEAISMLMKELPPLSQSEDVDLSWYHCTSLPLATAARIAHKRQLKSMNAPWWNKLKMQ
;
A
#
# COMPACT_ATOMS: atom_id res chain seq x y z
N MET A 1 -10.53 8.45 16.83
CA MET A 1 -11.31 7.79 17.89
C MET A 1 -10.86 6.35 17.95
N ASP A 2 -10.06 6.02 18.96
CA ASP A 2 -9.39 4.72 19.08
C ASP A 2 -10.32 3.79 19.89
N TRP A 3 -11.01 2.86 19.22
CA TRP A 3 -12.07 2.01 19.80
C TRP A 3 -11.54 0.80 20.59
N THR A 4 -10.22 0.69 20.70
CA THR A 4 -9.53 -0.46 21.32
C THR A 4 -9.73 -0.61 22.83
N PRO A 5 -9.84 0.46 23.67
CA PRO A 5 -10.04 0.29 25.11
C PRO A 5 -11.48 -0.15 25.41
N LEU A 6 -12.48 0.48 24.79
CA LEU A 6 -13.91 0.16 24.99
C LEU A 6 -14.21 -1.31 24.66
N LYS A 7 -13.59 -1.85 23.61
CA LYS A 7 -13.78 -3.26 23.22
C LYS A 7 -13.17 -4.24 24.23
N LYS A 8 -12.06 -3.88 24.89
CA LYS A 8 -11.41 -4.69 25.93
C LYS A 8 -12.29 -4.75 27.19
N ASP A 9 -12.90 -3.63 27.55
CA ASP A 9 -13.78 -3.55 28.73
C ASP A 9 -15.06 -4.37 28.53
N LEU A 10 -15.67 -4.30 27.35
CA LEU A 10 -16.84 -5.11 27.01
C LEU A 10 -16.56 -6.62 26.99
N THR A 11 -15.39 -7.03 26.48
CA THR A 11 -15.01 -8.45 26.45
C THR A 11 -14.67 -8.97 27.85
N ARG A 12 -13.98 -8.19 28.67
CA ARG A 12 -13.72 -8.52 30.07
C ARG A 12 -15.02 -8.65 30.85
N ARG A 13 -15.93 -7.69 30.69
CA ARG A 13 -17.23 -7.70 31.35
C ARG A 13 -18.06 -8.93 30.98
N ARG A 14 -18.20 -9.21 29.68
CA ARG A 14 -18.92 -10.39 29.19
C ARG A 14 -18.33 -11.71 29.69
N PHE A 15 -17.01 -11.79 29.79
CA PHE A 15 -16.32 -12.93 30.37
C PHE A 15 -16.71 -13.12 31.84
N LEU A 16 -16.64 -12.06 32.65
CA LEU A 16 -17.02 -12.11 34.06
C LEU A 16 -18.50 -12.48 34.25
N GLU A 17 -19.41 -11.90 33.46
CA GLU A 17 -20.84 -12.22 33.49
C GLU A 17 -21.08 -13.71 33.21
N LEU A 18 -20.48 -14.26 32.14
CA LEU A 18 -20.61 -15.68 31.81
C LEU A 18 -20.06 -16.60 32.91
N HIS A 19 -18.94 -16.24 33.54
CA HIS A 19 -18.37 -17.03 34.61
C HIS A 19 -19.18 -16.94 35.92
N LEU A 20 -19.78 -15.78 36.23
CA LEU A 20 -20.67 -15.62 37.38
C LEU A 20 -21.94 -16.46 37.24
N ASP A 21 -22.53 -16.51 36.04
CA ASP A 21 -23.70 -17.35 35.76
C ASP A 21 -23.39 -18.84 35.95
N VAL A 22 -22.19 -19.29 35.53
CA VAL A 22 -21.75 -20.67 35.72
C VAL A 22 -21.49 -20.99 37.20
N VAL A 23 -20.84 -20.09 37.94
CA VAL A 23 -20.56 -20.29 39.37
C VAL A 23 -21.85 -20.28 40.21
N SER A 24 -22.85 -19.47 39.85
CA SER A 24 -24.12 -19.40 40.57
C SER A 24 -25.05 -20.60 40.34
N SER A 25 -24.86 -21.34 39.23
CA SER A 25 -25.69 -22.51 38.88
C SER A 25 -25.05 -23.85 39.25
N LEU A 26 -23.73 -23.91 39.50
CA LEU A 26 -23.02 -25.14 39.81
C LEU A 26 -23.11 -25.52 41.31
N PRO A 27 -23.23 -26.82 41.65
CA PRO A 27 -23.07 -27.31 43.02
C PRO A 27 -21.66 -27.04 43.55
N ALA A 28 -21.55 -26.78 44.86
CA ALA A 28 -20.28 -26.47 45.52
C ALA A 28 -19.18 -27.52 45.27
N ASP A 29 -19.56 -28.81 45.26
CA ASP A 29 -18.63 -29.93 45.04
C ASP A 29 -17.99 -29.93 43.65
N HIS A 30 -18.62 -29.30 42.65
CA HIS A 30 -18.13 -29.22 41.27
C HIS A 30 -17.36 -27.93 40.98
N LEU A 31 -17.44 -26.95 41.88
CA LEU A 31 -16.81 -25.63 41.71
C LEU A 31 -15.28 -25.74 41.66
N ALA A 32 -14.70 -26.62 42.49
CA ALA A 32 -13.25 -26.83 42.52
C ALA A 32 -12.70 -27.37 41.17
N PHE A 33 -13.39 -28.32 40.54
CA PHE A 33 -13.01 -28.86 39.24
C PHE A 33 -13.08 -27.80 38.15
N TYR A 34 -14.15 -27.00 38.14
CA TYR A 34 -14.33 -25.91 37.18
C TYR A 34 -13.22 -24.85 37.29
N LEU A 35 -12.91 -24.41 38.51
CA LEU A 35 -11.83 -23.43 38.72
C LEU A 35 -10.47 -23.98 38.29
N ASN A 36 -10.18 -25.26 38.57
CA ASN A 36 -8.94 -25.87 38.12
C ASN A 36 -8.83 -25.93 36.59
N ASP A 37 -9.90 -26.33 35.89
CA ASP A 37 -9.93 -26.33 34.42
C ASP A 37 -9.73 -24.93 33.83
N LEU A 38 -10.32 -23.90 34.44
CA LEU A 38 -10.10 -22.50 34.04
C LEU A 38 -8.64 -22.08 34.23
N CYS A 39 -8.03 -22.45 35.36
CA CYS A 39 -6.62 -22.19 35.62
C CYS A 39 -5.72 -22.89 34.59
N GLU A 40 -5.95 -24.17 34.31
CA GLU A 40 -5.19 -24.93 33.32
C GLU A 40 -5.35 -24.35 31.91
N THR A 41 -6.58 -24.05 31.50
CA THR A 41 -6.86 -23.47 30.18
C THR A 41 -6.22 -22.08 30.03
N SER A 42 -6.27 -21.26 31.09
CA SER A 42 -5.62 -19.95 31.12
C SER A 42 -4.10 -20.08 31.05
N ALA A 43 -3.52 -21.00 31.82
CA ALA A 43 -2.08 -21.28 31.79
C ALA A 43 -1.62 -21.73 30.41
N ARG A 44 -2.35 -22.66 29.76
CA ARG A 44 -2.05 -23.10 28.39
C ARG A 44 -2.11 -21.93 27.39
N ARG A 45 -3.10 -21.05 27.51
CA ARG A 45 -3.22 -19.83 26.67
C ARG A 45 -2.04 -18.87 26.86
N ILE A 46 -1.63 -18.62 28.09
CA ILE A 46 -0.47 -17.76 28.38
C ILE A 46 0.81 -18.39 27.82
N GLN A 47 1.02 -19.68 28.06
CA GLN A 47 2.19 -20.41 27.60
C GLN A 47 2.29 -20.44 26.07
N THR A 48 1.19 -20.72 25.37
CA THR A 48 1.13 -20.72 23.90
C THR A 48 1.38 -19.32 23.34
N ALA A 49 0.79 -18.28 23.92
CA ALA A 49 1.05 -16.90 23.54
C ALA A 49 2.53 -16.53 23.73
N TRP A 50 3.13 -16.91 24.86
CA TRP A 50 4.54 -16.69 25.16
C TRP A 50 5.49 -17.41 24.18
N ARG A 51 5.24 -18.70 23.92
CA ARG A 51 6.00 -19.49 22.93
C ARG A 51 5.92 -18.83 21.56
N GLY A 52 4.73 -18.40 21.15
CA GLY A 52 4.52 -17.67 19.90
C GLY A 52 5.26 -16.32 19.87
N TYR A 53 5.23 -15.55 20.96
CA TYR A 53 5.98 -14.29 21.07
C TYR A 53 7.48 -14.53 20.94
N ARG A 54 8.03 -15.51 21.66
CA ARG A 54 9.46 -15.85 21.61
C ARG A 54 9.89 -16.27 20.21
N ALA A 55 9.10 -17.09 19.52
CA ALA A 55 9.38 -17.50 18.15
C ALA A 55 9.37 -16.32 17.17
N ARG A 56 8.37 -15.44 17.27
CA ARG A 56 8.30 -14.22 16.44
C ARG A 56 9.46 -13.27 16.70
N LYS A 57 9.86 -13.09 17.95
CA LYS A 57 10.99 -12.25 18.33
C LYS A 57 12.29 -12.76 17.70
N LYS A 58 12.60 -14.05 17.88
CA LYS A 58 13.78 -14.69 17.28
C LYS A 58 13.78 -14.59 15.75
N PHE A 59 12.63 -14.82 15.12
CA PHE A 59 12.50 -14.68 13.67
C PHE A 59 12.71 -13.24 13.20
N SER A 60 12.21 -12.24 13.95
CA SER A 60 12.42 -10.83 13.62
C SER A 60 13.91 -10.45 13.68
N GLU A 61 14.63 -10.92 14.71
CA GLU A 61 16.07 -10.70 14.85
C GLU A 61 16.84 -11.30 13.67
N GLN A 62 16.56 -12.57 13.32
CA GLN A 62 17.16 -13.23 12.15
C GLN A 62 16.81 -12.55 10.83
N LYS A 63 15.56 -12.07 10.71
CA LYS A 63 15.09 -11.35 9.53
C LYS A 63 15.87 -10.05 9.35
N GLU A 64 16.08 -9.27 10.41
CA GLU A 64 16.87 -8.05 10.36
C GLU A 64 18.32 -8.31 9.93
N GLU A 65 18.95 -9.35 10.46
CA GLU A 65 20.31 -9.76 10.07
C GLU A 65 20.37 -10.09 8.56
N LEU A 66 19.45 -10.91 8.06
CA LEU A 66 19.36 -11.24 6.64
C LEU A 66 19.12 -10.00 5.75
N TYR A 67 18.34 -9.01 6.22
CA TYR A 67 18.18 -7.75 5.48
C TYR A 67 19.49 -6.97 5.38
N ARG A 68 20.26 -6.91 6.47
CA ARG A 68 21.57 -6.23 6.48
C ARG A 68 22.55 -6.92 5.56
N GLU A 69 22.60 -8.25 5.58
CA GLU A 69 23.45 -9.02 4.67
C GLU A 69 23.06 -8.81 3.20
N LYS A 70 21.78 -8.90 2.88
CA LYS A 70 21.28 -8.66 1.51
C LYS A 70 21.60 -7.24 1.04
N ALA A 71 21.42 -6.24 1.92
CA ALA A 71 21.76 -4.86 1.62
C ALA A 71 23.28 -4.71 1.37
N ALA A 72 24.11 -5.31 2.21
CA ALA A 72 25.56 -5.31 2.05
C ALA A 72 25.98 -5.93 0.71
N VAL A 73 25.43 -7.09 0.34
CA VAL A 73 25.71 -7.76 -0.94
C VAL A 73 25.28 -6.89 -2.12
N ALA A 74 24.11 -6.25 -2.04
CA ALA A 74 23.62 -5.35 -3.09
C ALA A 74 24.54 -4.14 -3.28
N ILE A 75 24.95 -3.49 -2.18
CA ILE A 75 25.90 -2.37 -2.20
C ILE A 75 27.23 -2.82 -2.79
N GLN A 76 27.79 -3.92 -2.30
CA GLN A 76 29.06 -4.46 -2.80
C GLN A 76 29.00 -4.77 -4.30
N ARG A 77 27.92 -5.39 -4.77
CA ARG A 77 27.72 -5.70 -6.19
C ARG A 77 27.70 -4.42 -7.02
N GLN A 78 26.97 -3.40 -6.58
CA GLN A 78 26.87 -2.14 -7.29
C GLN A 78 28.21 -1.40 -7.33
N VAL A 79 28.95 -1.39 -6.22
CA VAL A 79 30.28 -0.77 -6.14
C VAL A 79 31.27 -1.50 -7.04
N ARG A 80 31.31 -2.84 -7.02
CA ARG A 80 32.18 -3.63 -7.91
C ARG A 80 31.86 -3.35 -9.38
N HIS A 81 30.58 -3.32 -9.74
CA HIS A 81 30.16 -2.98 -11.10
C HIS A 81 30.59 -1.56 -11.49
N TRP A 82 30.37 -0.57 -10.62
CA TRP A 82 30.80 0.80 -10.88
C TRP A 82 32.32 0.92 -11.04
N LEU A 83 33.11 0.26 -10.19
CA LEU A 83 34.57 0.22 -10.30
C LEU A 83 35.01 -0.40 -11.62
N HIS A 84 34.39 -1.51 -12.04
CA HIS A 84 34.67 -2.15 -13.32
C HIS A 84 34.36 -1.21 -14.49
N SER A 85 33.15 -0.65 -14.53
CA SER A 85 32.76 0.30 -15.59
C SER A 85 33.60 1.58 -15.57
N LYS A 86 34.10 2.00 -14.41
CA LYS A 86 35.04 3.12 -14.32
C LYS A 86 36.39 2.76 -14.94
N ALA A 87 36.92 1.57 -14.65
CA ALA A 87 38.17 1.09 -15.25
C ALA A 87 38.03 0.93 -16.76
N GLU A 88 36.94 0.32 -17.24
CA GLU A 88 36.65 0.18 -18.69
C GLU A 88 36.58 1.54 -19.39
N ARG A 89 35.88 2.52 -18.81
CA ARG A 89 35.83 3.88 -19.36
C ARG A 89 37.20 4.53 -19.41
N GLN A 90 38.03 4.32 -18.39
CA GLN A 90 39.39 4.86 -18.35
C GLN A 90 40.27 4.22 -19.44
N GLU A 91 40.17 2.92 -19.64
CA GLU A 91 40.89 2.22 -20.72
C GLU A 91 40.39 2.65 -22.10
N LEU A 92 39.08 2.80 -22.30
CA LEU A 92 38.52 3.34 -23.54
C LEU A 92 38.99 4.78 -23.82
N SER A 93 39.08 5.63 -22.79
CA SER A 93 39.62 6.99 -22.92
C SER A 93 41.08 6.98 -23.36
N LYS A 94 41.92 6.14 -22.75
CA LYS A 94 43.33 5.97 -23.15
C LYS A 94 43.45 5.44 -24.57
N GLN A 95 42.60 4.48 -24.95
CA GLN A 95 42.52 3.97 -26.32
C GLN A 95 42.09 5.07 -27.29
N GLN A 96 41.08 5.88 -26.96
CA GLN A 96 40.66 7.01 -27.78
C GLN A 96 41.75 8.07 -27.93
N GLU A 97 42.48 8.42 -26.87
CA GLU A 97 43.66 9.30 -26.96
C GLU A 97 44.75 8.70 -27.85
N SER A 98 44.96 7.37 -27.80
CA SER A 98 45.83 6.64 -28.72
C SER A 98 45.30 6.63 -30.17
N TYR A 99 43.99 6.64 -30.40
CA TYR A 99 43.40 6.73 -31.73
C TYR A 99 43.44 8.16 -32.29
N LEU A 100 43.30 9.18 -31.44
CA LEU A 100 43.38 10.60 -31.81
C LEU A 100 44.82 11.03 -32.13
N THR A 101 45.82 10.45 -31.47
CA THR A 101 47.24 10.68 -31.77
C THR A 101 47.72 9.93 -33.01
N ASN A 102 47.04 8.84 -33.39
CA ASN A 102 47.21 8.20 -34.68
C ASN A 102 46.45 8.99 -35.76
N ARG A 103 47.08 10.06 -36.26
CA ARG A 103 46.64 10.76 -37.48
C ARG A 103 46.29 9.69 -38.53
N ILE A 104 45.03 9.66 -38.95
CA ILE A 104 44.51 8.65 -39.88
C ILE A 104 45.29 8.79 -41.20
N ASN A 105 46.34 7.99 -41.36
CA ASN A 105 47.02 7.81 -42.63
C ASN A 105 46.11 7.00 -43.56
N GLU A 106 46.23 7.23 -44.86
CA GLU A 106 45.42 6.57 -45.89
C GLU A 106 45.51 5.03 -45.81
N GLU A 107 46.69 4.52 -45.46
CA GLU A 107 46.95 3.10 -45.23
C GLU A 107 46.14 2.51 -44.05
N ARG A 108 45.90 3.31 -43.00
CA ARG A 108 45.10 2.89 -41.85
C ARG A 108 43.60 2.87 -42.18
N LEU A 109 43.15 3.79 -43.02
CA LEU A 109 41.77 3.84 -43.50
C LEU A 109 41.46 2.61 -44.35
N GLN A 110 42.37 2.20 -45.22
CA GLN A 110 42.27 0.95 -45.98
C GLN A 110 42.22 -0.30 -45.07
N GLN A 111 43.03 -0.35 -44.00
CA GLN A 111 42.98 -1.46 -43.03
C GLN A 111 41.65 -1.54 -42.28
N LEU A 112 41.07 -0.38 -41.89
CA LEU A 112 39.77 -0.33 -41.23
C LEU A 112 38.65 -0.77 -42.17
N GLN A 113 38.70 -0.34 -43.44
CA GLN A 113 37.78 -0.78 -44.48
C GLN A 113 37.84 -2.30 -44.67
N GLN A 114 39.06 -2.86 -44.75
CA GLN A 114 39.24 -4.31 -44.86
C GLN A 114 38.72 -5.07 -43.63
N LYS A 115 38.91 -4.52 -42.42
CA LYS A 115 38.34 -5.12 -41.20
C LYS A 115 36.81 -5.08 -41.20
N ALA A 116 36.21 -3.98 -41.64
CA ALA A 116 34.76 -3.85 -41.76
C ALA A 116 34.20 -4.84 -42.79
N ASN A 117 34.83 -4.94 -43.97
CA ASN A 117 34.45 -5.90 -45.00
C ASN A 117 34.57 -7.35 -44.50
N ARG A 118 35.69 -7.71 -43.86
CA ARG A 118 35.87 -9.05 -43.25
C ARG A 118 34.84 -9.34 -42.16
N TRP A 119 34.47 -8.34 -41.36
CA TRP A 119 33.45 -8.51 -40.34
C TRP A 119 32.07 -8.75 -40.98
N GLN A 120 31.73 -8.00 -42.03
CA GLN A 120 30.50 -8.20 -42.80
C GLN A 120 30.46 -9.55 -43.54
N GLU A 121 31.58 -10.00 -44.11
CA GLU A 121 31.70 -11.32 -44.74
C GLU A 121 31.53 -12.47 -43.73
N ASN A 122 32.05 -12.29 -42.51
CA ASN A 122 31.97 -13.30 -41.46
C ASN A 122 30.67 -13.25 -40.65
N HIS A 123 29.92 -12.14 -40.71
CA HIS A 123 28.67 -11.95 -39.98
C HIS A 123 27.56 -11.66 -40.97
N ASP A 124 26.75 -12.67 -41.27
CA ASP A 124 25.44 -12.49 -41.90
C ASP A 124 24.57 -11.63 -40.96
N THR A 125 24.66 -10.32 -41.09
CA THR A 125 23.64 -9.43 -40.54
C THR A 125 22.39 -9.67 -41.38
N LYS A 126 21.53 -10.57 -40.91
CA LYS A 126 20.17 -10.73 -41.42
C LYS A 126 19.43 -9.42 -41.14
N PHE A 127 19.59 -8.45 -42.03
CA PHE A 127 18.84 -7.20 -41.95
C PHE A 127 17.37 -7.59 -42.10
N PRO A 128 16.53 -7.36 -41.06
CA PRO A 128 15.11 -7.63 -41.17
C PRO A 128 14.58 -6.79 -42.34
N GLY A 129 13.86 -7.41 -43.27
CA GLY A 129 13.28 -6.66 -44.40
C GLY A 129 12.49 -5.45 -43.87
N ILE A 130 12.41 -4.36 -44.65
CA ILE A 130 11.81 -3.07 -44.24
C ILE A 130 10.45 -3.26 -43.56
N LYS A 131 9.64 -4.21 -44.04
CA LYS A 131 8.34 -4.57 -43.44
C LYS A 131 8.47 -5.10 -42.01
N GLN A 132 9.39 -6.04 -41.76
CA GLN A 132 9.64 -6.58 -40.41
C GLN A 132 10.15 -5.50 -39.46
N MET A 133 10.95 -4.55 -39.96
CA MET A 133 11.41 -3.41 -39.17
C MET A 133 10.25 -2.46 -38.82
N SER A 134 9.36 -2.19 -39.78
CA SER A 134 8.14 -1.41 -39.54
C SER A 134 7.21 -2.07 -38.51
N ASP A 135 7.01 -3.38 -38.65
CA ASP A 135 6.14 -4.16 -37.75
C ASP A 135 6.70 -4.21 -36.32
N THR A 136 8.01 -4.42 -36.19
CA THR A 136 8.68 -4.41 -34.87
C THR A 136 8.65 -3.03 -34.24
N HIS A 137 8.87 -1.96 -35.01
CA HIS A 137 8.75 -0.59 -34.52
C HIS A 137 7.33 -0.30 -34.02
N SER A 138 6.30 -0.72 -34.76
CA SER A 138 4.91 -0.57 -34.35
C SER A 138 4.60 -1.35 -33.07
N ASP A 139 5.04 -2.61 -32.95
CA ASP A 139 4.84 -3.42 -31.73
C ASP A 139 5.51 -2.79 -30.50
N VAL A 140 6.75 -2.31 -30.64
CA VAL A 140 7.47 -1.62 -29.56
C VAL A 140 6.74 -0.34 -29.14
N GLN A 141 6.29 0.47 -30.12
CA GLN A 141 5.57 1.71 -29.83
C GLN A 141 4.25 1.44 -29.10
N ASN A 142 3.48 0.44 -29.53
CA ASN A 142 2.24 0.05 -28.86
C ASN A 142 2.47 -0.45 -27.42
N ARG A 143 3.55 -1.20 -27.18
CA ARG A 143 3.91 -1.65 -25.82
C ARG A 143 4.31 -0.49 -24.93
N LEU A 144 5.02 0.49 -25.48
CA LEU A 144 5.45 1.70 -24.78
C LEU A 144 4.26 2.58 -24.39
N GLU A 145 3.30 2.79 -25.30
CA GLU A 145 2.05 3.50 -25.01
C GLU A 145 1.24 2.81 -23.90
N ASN A 146 1.09 1.49 -23.99
CA ASN A 146 0.40 0.71 -22.96
C ASN A 146 1.09 0.81 -21.58
N PHE A 147 2.42 0.85 -21.55
CA PHE A 147 3.18 1.05 -20.32
C PHE A 147 2.89 2.43 -19.71
N TYR A 148 2.96 3.50 -20.51
CA TYR A 148 2.66 4.85 -20.03
C TYR A 148 1.21 5.00 -19.58
N TRP A 149 0.26 4.39 -20.29
CA TRP A 149 -1.14 4.38 -19.88
C TRP A 149 -1.34 3.74 -18.50
N LYS A 150 -0.77 2.55 -18.27
CA LYS A 150 -0.83 1.86 -16.97
C LYS A 150 -0.15 2.63 -15.85
N MET A 151 1.00 3.24 -16.14
CA MET A 151 1.71 4.08 -15.18
C MET A 151 0.88 5.30 -14.78
N ASN A 152 0.20 5.93 -15.74
CA ASN A 152 -0.62 7.11 -15.51
C ASN A 152 -2.01 6.80 -14.94
N GLU A 153 -2.51 5.57 -15.07
CA GLU A 153 -3.83 5.17 -14.57
C GLU A 153 -3.93 5.32 -13.04
N GLY A 154 -2.88 4.93 -12.32
CA GLY A 154 -2.81 5.08 -10.87
C GLY A 154 -2.85 6.54 -10.42
N GLU A 155 -2.05 7.39 -11.08
CA GLU A 155 -1.98 8.83 -10.82
C GLU A 155 -3.32 9.52 -11.16
N ASN A 156 -3.90 9.21 -12.32
CA ASN A 156 -5.21 9.72 -12.72
C ASN A 156 -6.31 9.30 -11.73
N ARG A 157 -6.27 8.06 -11.23
CA ARG A 157 -7.22 7.59 -10.21
C ARG A 157 -7.03 8.34 -8.90
N HIS A 158 -5.79 8.57 -8.49
CA HIS A 158 -5.47 9.33 -7.29
C HIS A 158 -5.95 10.77 -7.40
N GLN A 159 -5.67 11.46 -8.51
CA GLN A 159 -6.13 12.81 -8.78
C GLN A 159 -7.66 12.92 -8.77
N ARG A 160 -8.37 11.98 -9.41
CA ARG A 160 -9.85 11.92 -9.36
C ARG A 160 -10.36 11.74 -7.94
N MET A 161 -9.72 10.89 -7.14
CA MET A 161 -10.10 10.66 -5.75
C MET A 161 -9.87 11.92 -4.91
N SER A 162 -8.70 12.54 -5.06
CA SER A 162 -8.31 13.77 -4.37
C SER A 162 -9.24 14.93 -4.70
N ALA A 163 -9.55 15.16 -5.97
CA ALA A 163 -10.51 16.18 -6.41
C ALA A 163 -11.90 15.95 -5.81
N ARG A 164 -12.35 14.69 -5.74
CA ARG A 164 -13.63 14.34 -5.12
C ARG A 164 -13.61 14.56 -3.59
N CYS A 165 -12.52 14.24 -2.92
CA CYS A 165 -12.34 14.53 -1.49
C CYS A 165 -12.38 16.04 -1.23
N ALA A 166 -11.64 16.83 -2.01
CA ALA A 166 -11.64 18.30 -1.90
C ALA A 166 -13.04 18.90 -2.12
N GLN A 167 -13.80 18.39 -3.09
CA GLN A 167 -15.21 18.80 -3.29
C GLN A 167 -16.08 18.50 -2.06
N LEU A 168 -15.93 17.31 -1.47
CA LEU A 168 -16.69 16.93 -0.27
C LEU A 168 -16.30 17.75 0.96
N GLU A 169 -15.02 18.06 1.12
CA GLU A 169 -14.52 18.93 2.18
C GLU A 169 -15.07 20.36 2.05
N ALA A 170 -15.07 20.92 0.83
CA ALA A 170 -15.65 22.24 0.56
C ALA A 170 -17.15 22.28 0.89
N ILE A 171 -17.92 21.26 0.48
CA ILE A 171 -19.34 21.16 0.82
C ILE A 171 -19.52 21.02 2.34
N SER A 172 -18.67 20.25 3.02
CA SER A 172 -18.71 20.12 4.48
C SER A 172 -18.38 21.44 5.20
N MET A 173 -17.47 22.25 4.67
CA MET A 173 -17.16 23.57 5.23
C MET A 173 -18.34 24.51 5.07
N LEU A 174 -18.91 24.59 3.87
CA LEU A 174 -20.11 25.39 3.60
C LEU A 174 -21.24 25.02 4.58
N MET A 175 -21.56 23.72 4.72
CA MET A 175 -22.60 23.26 5.64
C MET A 175 -22.33 23.60 7.13
N LYS A 176 -21.08 23.79 7.54
CA LYS A 176 -20.74 24.21 8.91
C LYS A 176 -20.93 25.72 9.11
N GLU A 177 -20.79 26.50 8.06
CA GLU A 177 -20.96 27.95 8.07
C GLU A 177 -22.44 28.36 7.97
N LEU A 178 -23.34 27.44 7.59
CA LEU A 178 -24.77 27.71 7.52
C LEU A 178 -25.36 27.96 8.93
N PRO A 179 -26.19 29.01 9.10
CA PRO A 179 -26.90 29.25 10.35
C PRO A 179 -27.82 28.07 10.70
N PRO A 180 -28.12 27.84 11.99
CA PRO A 180 -29.16 26.89 12.35
C PRO A 180 -30.53 27.39 11.87
N LEU A 181 -31.36 26.47 11.35
CA LEU A 181 -32.71 26.74 10.82
C LEU A 181 -33.65 27.48 11.80
N SER A 182 -33.31 27.58 13.08
CA SER A 182 -34.07 28.30 14.10
C SER A 182 -33.80 29.82 14.15
N GLN A 183 -32.77 30.32 13.46
CA GLN A 183 -32.27 31.69 13.61
C GLN A 183 -32.60 32.63 12.43
N SER A 184 -33.34 32.17 11.42
CA SER A 184 -33.43 32.88 10.15
C SER A 184 -34.79 32.68 9.48
N GLU A 185 -35.57 33.76 9.35
CA GLU A 185 -36.95 33.74 8.84
C GLU A 185 -37.04 33.69 7.30
N ASP A 186 -35.98 34.09 6.58
CA ASP A 186 -35.91 34.14 5.10
C ASP A 186 -34.76 33.30 4.52
N VAL A 187 -34.74 31.98 4.76
CA VAL A 187 -33.70 31.11 4.16
C VAL A 187 -34.25 30.26 3.05
N ASP A 188 -33.63 30.38 1.87
CA ASP A 188 -33.87 29.48 0.76
C ASP A 188 -33.44 28.06 1.14
N LEU A 189 -34.42 27.14 1.18
CA LEU A 189 -34.21 25.72 1.48
C LEU A 189 -33.21 25.06 0.52
N SER A 190 -32.97 25.64 -0.66
CA SER A 190 -31.97 25.16 -1.62
C SER A 190 -30.55 25.13 -1.03
N TRP A 191 -30.24 26.00 -0.06
CA TRP A 191 -28.91 26.09 0.56
C TRP A 191 -28.56 24.91 1.47
N TYR A 192 -29.57 24.24 2.04
CA TYR A 192 -29.37 23.02 2.85
C TYR A 192 -29.41 21.73 2.02
N HIS A 193 -29.51 21.85 0.70
CA HIS A 193 -29.53 20.70 -0.18
C HIS A 193 -28.11 20.15 -0.40
N CYS A 194 -27.87 18.90 0.01
CA CYS A 194 -26.63 18.22 -0.30
C CYS A 194 -26.68 17.66 -1.74
N THR A 195 -25.82 18.15 -2.62
CA THR A 195 -25.70 17.69 -4.01
C THR A 195 -25.20 16.25 -4.15
N SER A 196 -24.56 15.70 -3.11
CA SER A 196 -24.03 14.34 -3.14
C SER A 196 -25.03 13.30 -2.61
N LEU A 197 -25.51 12.43 -3.51
CA LEU A 197 -26.49 11.39 -3.18
C LEU A 197 -26.08 10.45 -2.02
N PRO A 198 -24.82 9.98 -1.91
CA PRO A 198 -24.42 9.10 -0.82
C PRO A 198 -24.49 9.79 0.55
N LEU A 199 -24.08 11.06 0.64
CA LEU A 199 -24.10 11.82 1.88
C LEU A 199 -25.53 12.18 2.28
N ALA A 200 -26.35 12.63 1.33
CA ALA A 200 -27.77 12.87 1.55
C ALA A 200 -28.49 11.59 2.03
N THR A 201 -28.17 10.44 1.44
CA THR A 201 -28.72 9.13 1.85
C THR A 201 -28.28 8.76 3.26
N ALA A 202 -26.99 8.92 3.58
CA ALA A 202 -26.44 8.64 4.90
C ALA A 202 -27.04 9.54 5.98
N ALA A 203 -27.15 10.85 5.71
CA ALA A 203 -27.79 11.82 6.59
C ALA A 203 -29.27 11.48 6.83
N ARG A 204 -30.01 11.12 5.78
CA ARG A 204 -31.41 10.69 5.89
C ARG A 204 -31.56 9.43 6.74
N ILE A 205 -30.66 8.45 6.60
CA ILE A 205 -30.65 7.24 7.42
C ILE A 205 -30.34 7.59 8.88
N ALA A 206 -29.33 8.44 9.13
CA ALA A 206 -28.95 8.87 10.46
C ALA A 206 -30.10 9.61 11.17
N HIS A 207 -30.74 10.55 10.48
CA HIS A 207 -31.92 11.27 10.98
C HIS A 207 -33.08 10.31 11.28
N LYS A 208 -33.38 9.35 10.39
CA LYS A 208 -34.39 8.32 10.67
C LYS A 208 -34.05 7.45 11.89
N ARG A 209 -32.77 7.14 12.10
CA ARG A 209 -32.32 6.43 13.32
C ARG A 209 -32.51 7.29 14.57
N GLN A 210 -32.18 8.58 14.50
CA GLN A 210 -32.36 9.52 15.59
C GLN A 210 -33.83 9.73 15.95
N LEU A 211 -34.72 9.88 14.96
CA LEU A 211 -36.17 9.94 15.21
C LEU A 211 -36.68 8.65 15.85
N LYS A 212 -36.20 7.49 15.39
CA LYS A 212 -36.54 6.19 16.00
C LYS A 212 -36.05 6.07 17.44
N SER A 213 -34.87 6.59 17.78
CA SER A 213 -34.38 6.57 19.17
C SER A 213 -35.12 7.57 20.06
N MET A 214 -35.45 8.76 19.55
CA MET A 214 -36.26 9.75 20.26
C MET A 214 -37.67 9.23 20.55
N ASN A 215 -38.29 8.55 19.58
CA ASN A 215 -39.62 7.96 19.71
C ASN A 215 -39.61 6.55 20.34
N ALA A 216 -38.45 6.04 20.75
CA ALA A 216 -38.37 4.75 21.43
C ALA A 216 -39.01 4.85 22.83
N PRO A 217 -39.73 3.80 23.27
CA PRO A 217 -40.23 3.74 24.63
C PRO A 217 -39.08 3.73 25.65
N TRP A 218 -39.35 4.25 26.85
CA TRP A 218 -38.33 4.59 27.86
C TRP A 218 -37.42 3.42 28.24
N TRP A 219 -37.93 2.19 28.27
CA TRP A 219 -37.15 0.98 28.58
C TRP A 219 -36.07 0.64 27.53
N ASN A 220 -36.25 1.06 26.28
CA ASN A 220 -35.24 0.90 25.22
C ASN A 220 -34.17 2.01 25.26
N LYS A 221 -34.48 3.17 25.85
CA LYS A 221 -33.52 4.28 26.02
C LYS A 221 -32.47 3.98 27.09
N LEU A 222 -32.82 3.17 28.10
CA LEU A 222 -31.90 2.71 29.16
C LEU A 222 -30.83 1.72 28.69
N LYS A 223 -31.03 1.04 27.54
CA LYS A 223 -30.07 0.06 27.00
C LYS A 223 -28.98 0.68 26.11
N MET A 224 -29.05 1.99 25.81
CA MET A 224 -28.12 2.68 24.92
C MET A 224 -27.28 3.78 25.60
N GLN A 225 -27.33 3.88 26.93
CA GLN A 225 -26.39 4.70 27.72
C GLN A 225 -25.16 3.89 28.14
#